data_AF-A0A4Q4WCP5-F1
#
_entry.id   AF-A0A4Q4WCP5-F1
#
_cell.length_a   1.000
_cell.length_b   1.000
_cell.length_c   1.000
_cell.angle_alpha   90.00
_cell.angle_beta   90.00
_cell.angle_gamma   90.00
#
_symmetry.space_group_name_H-M   'P 1'
#
loop_
_entity.id
_entity.type
_entity.pdbx_description
1 polymer ?
#
loop_
_entity_poly.entity_id
_entity_poly.type
_entity_poly.pdbx_seq_one_letter_code
_entity_poly.pdbx_strand_id
1 'polypeptide(L)'
;MPSSTTTHNIYNFLLLSLLLIAFFPGLFHYLTTIPFSILSFLFAPRNTASSTAPSAAICTPPPPPTNDKSSMSWFQKQFTLPARSRGSYLVTEHVVGQLPELREYRVGLLNLFVQHTSCALSLNENWDDDVRADMSDALDRIAPAEGPRGEELYRHSAEGPDDMPAHIKSALIGASVTIPIKDGKLATGTWQGIWYLEFRAMKHTRKVVATIQGEKA
;
A
#
# COMPACT_ATOMS: atom_id res chain seq x y z
N MET A 1 48.45 19.65 -33.10
CA MET A 1 47.74 19.59 -31.79
C MET A 1 46.31 19.16 -32.06
N PRO A 2 45.79 18.07 -31.48
CA PRO A 2 44.40 17.68 -31.68
C PRO A 2 43.48 18.70 -31.01
N SER A 3 42.48 19.17 -31.74
CA SER A 3 41.51 20.19 -31.30
C SER A 3 40.69 19.69 -30.10
N SER A 4 40.55 20.53 -29.07
CA SER A 4 39.81 20.20 -27.82
C SER A 4 38.33 19.84 -28.05
N THR A 5 37.80 20.20 -29.22
CA THR A 5 36.42 19.91 -29.65
C THR A 5 36.17 18.41 -29.83
N THR A 6 37.15 17.65 -30.31
CA THR A 6 36.99 16.22 -30.60
C THR A 6 36.84 15.40 -29.32
N THR A 7 37.58 15.76 -28.27
CA THR A 7 37.54 15.06 -26.98
C THR A 7 36.20 15.29 -26.26
N HIS A 8 35.65 16.50 -26.31
CA HIS A 8 34.34 16.80 -25.71
C HIS A 8 33.19 16.02 -26.36
N ASN A 9 33.24 15.84 -27.68
CA ASN A 9 32.22 15.06 -28.40
C ASN A 9 32.23 13.58 -28.01
N ILE A 10 33.41 13.01 -27.74
CA ILE A 10 33.54 11.61 -27.31
C ILE A 10 32.96 11.42 -25.91
N TYR A 11 33.27 12.31 -24.96
CA TYR A 11 32.72 12.22 -23.61
C TYR A 11 31.21 12.39 -23.57
N ASN A 12 30.66 13.33 -24.34
CA ASN A 12 29.21 13.52 -24.45
C ASN A 12 28.52 12.28 -25.04
N PHE A 13 29.11 11.68 -26.07
CA PHE A 13 28.58 10.46 -26.67
C PHE A 13 28.61 9.28 -25.70
N LEU A 14 29.71 9.10 -24.95
CA LEU A 14 29.83 8.04 -23.95
C LEU A 14 28.83 8.23 -22.81
N LEU A 15 28.66 9.47 -22.33
CA LEU A 15 27.69 9.79 -21.28
C LEU A 15 26.25 9.54 -21.71
N LEU A 16 25.87 9.99 -22.90
CA LEU A 16 24.55 9.73 -23.49
C LEU A 16 24.30 8.22 -23.64
N SER A 17 25.29 7.49 -24.13
CA SER A 17 25.21 6.03 -24.29
C SER A 17 25.03 5.31 -22.94
N LEU A 18 25.76 5.75 -21.91
CA LEU A 18 25.65 5.21 -20.54
C LEU A 18 24.27 5.47 -19.94
N LEU A 19 23.74 6.69 -20.10
CA LEU A 19 22.39 7.05 -19.63
C LEU A 19 21.31 6.24 -20.34
N LEU A 20 21.46 6.01 -21.65
CA LEU A 20 20.48 5.24 -22.43
C LEU A 20 20.40 3.78 -21.96
N ILE A 21 21.55 3.17 -21.64
CA ILE A 21 21.61 1.81 -21.09
C ILE A 21 21.05 1.76 -19.66
N ALA A 22 21.38 2.75 -18.82
CA ALA A 22 20.94 2.79 -17.43
C ALA A 22 19.42 2.99 -17.28
N PHE A 23 18.82 3.85 -18.09
CA PHE A 23 17.38 4.13 -18.02
C PHE A 23 16.52 3.18 -18.86
N PHE A 24 17.11 2.51 -19.86
CA PHE A 24 16.38 1.59 -20.74
C PHE A 24 17.13 0.26 -20.95
N PRO A 25 17.34 -0.54 -19.89
CA PRO A 25 18.09 -1.79 -19.97
C PRO A 25 17.44 -2.84 -20.89
N GLY A 26 16.12 -2.71 -21.15
CA GLY A 26 15.37 -3.58 -22.06
C GLY A 26 15.39 -3.14 -23.53
N LEU A 27 15.94 -1.97 -23.88
CA LEU A 27 15.84 -1.41 -25.24
C LEU A 27 16.46 -2.32 -26.30
N PHE A 28 17.57 -2.99 -25.97
CA PHE A 28 18.22 -3.95 -26.86
C PHE A 28 17.35 -5.20 -27.09
N HIS A 29 16.66 -5.69 -26.06
CA HIS A 29 15.68 -6.77 -26.22
C HIS A 29 14.56 -6.34 -27.18
N TYR A 30 13.98 -5.15 -27.01
CA TYR A 30 12.93 -4.68 -27.92
C TYR A 30 13.40 -4.57 -29.37
N LEU A 31 14.57 -3.98 -29.63
CA LEU A 31 15.10 -3.83 -30.99
C LEU A 31 15.41 -5.18 -31.65
N THR A 32 15.86 -6.17 -30.89
CA THR A 32 16.17 -7.51 -31.41
C THR A 32 14.93 -8.40 -31.57
N THR A 33 13.89 -8.25 -30.76
CA THR A 33 12.72 -9.15 -30.79
C THR A 33 11.54 -8.64 -31.63
N ILE A 34 11.47 -7.34 -31.93
CA ILE A 34 10.42 -6.77 -32.79
C ILE A 34 10.39 -7.40 -34.20
N PRO A 35 11.52 -7.59 -34.91
CA PRO A 35 11.51 -8.22 -36.23
C PRO A 35 10.95 -9.66 -36.22
N PHE A 36 11.26 -10.43 -35.17
CA PHE A 36 10.77 -11.81 -35.02
C PHE A 36 9.28 -11.85 -34.69
N SER A 37 8.78 -10.91 -33.87
CA SER A 37 7.36 -10.84 -33.49
C SER A 37 6.47 -10.48 -34.69
N ILE A 38 6.95 -9.61 -35.57
CA ILE A 38 6.26 -9.24 -36.81
C ILE A 38 6.26 -10.42 -37.79
N LEU A 39 7.37 -11.15 -37.90
CA LEU A 39 7.47 -12.34 -38.77
C LEU A 39 6.51 -13.45 -38.32
N SER A 40 6.38 -13.69 -37.01
CA SER A 40 5.40 -14.67 -36.48
C SER A 40 3.95 -14.29 -36.79
N PHE A 41 3.63 -12.99 -36.90
CA PHE A 41 2.29 -12.54 -37.28
C PHE A 41 2.02 -12.67 -38.79
N LEU A 42 3.03 -12.43 -39.63
CA LEU A 42 2.91 -12.54 -41.09
C LEU A 42 2.85 -13.99 -41.59
N PHE A 43 3.44 -14.93 -40.85
CA PHE A 43 3.50 -16.35 -41.18
C PHE A 43 2.67 -17.26 -40.26
N ALA A 44 1.81 -16.67 -39.42
CA ALA A 44 0.85 -17.46 -38.64
C ALA A 44 -0.05 -18.28 -39.59
N PRO A 45 -0.13 -19.61 -39.44
CA PRO A 45 -0.97 -20.42 -40.31
C PRO A 45 -2.42 -19.97 -40.15
N ARG A 46 -3.04 -19.64 -41.28
CA ARG A 46 -4.45 -19.29 -41.35
C ARG A 46 -5.22 -20.58 -41.05
N ASN A 47 -5.77 -20.71 -39.84
CA ASN A 47 -6.63 -21.84 -39.49
C ASN A 47 -7.79 -21.89 -40.48
N THR A 48 -7.72 -22.79 -41.46
CA THR A 48 -8.85 -23.16 -42.30
C THR A 48 -9.75 -24.03 -41.42
N ALA A 49 -10.91 -23.50 -41.07
CA ALA A 49 -11.94 -24.26 -40.38
C ALA A 49 -12.31 -25.50 -41.21
N SER A 50 -11.85 -26.68 -40.79
CA SER A 50 -12.35 -27.94 -41.32
C SER A 50 -13.74 -28.19 -40.70
N SER A 51 -14.77 -27.96 -41.50
CA SER A 51 -16.14 -28.40 -41.22
C SER A 51 -16.17 -29.93 -41.15
N THR A 52 -16.05 -30.47 -39.94
CA THR A 52 -16.55 -31.81 -39.62
C THR A 52 -17.71 -31.62 -38.65
N ALA A 53 -18.90 -32.06 -39.08
CA ALA A 53 -20.11 -31.99 -38.26
C ALA A 53 -19.94 -32.87 -37.02
N PRO A 54 -20.18 -32.36 -35.79
CA PRO A 54 -20.20 -33.21 -34.62
C PRO A 54 -21.49 -34.04 -34.61
N SER A 55 -21.31 -35.34 -34.33
CA SER A 55 -22.39 -36.26 -33.99
C SER A 55 -23.24 -35.68 -32.85
N ALA A 56 -24.56 -35.88 -32.93
CA ALA A 56 -25.54 -35.36 -31.99
C ALA A 56 -25.30 -35.87 -30.56
N ALA A 57 -24.48 -35.15 -29.80
CA ALA A 57 -24.46 -35.26 -28.36
C ALA A 57 -25.78 -34.67 -27.83
N ILE A 58 -26.53 -35.49 -27.10
CA ILE A 58 -27.74 -35.09 -26.40
C ILE A 58 -27.36 -33.93 -25.47
N CYS A 59 -27.75 -32.73 -25.86
CA CYS A 59 -27.55 -31.50 -25.10
C CYS A 59 -28.46 -31.60 -23.88
N THR A 60 -27.95 -32.15 -22.77
CA THR A 60 -28.61 -31.96 -21.48
C THR A 60 -28.45 -30.49 -21.12
N PRO A 61 -29.53 -29.80 -20.72
CA PRO A 61 -29.42 -28.41 -20.33
C PRO A 61 -28.41 -28.31 -19.17
N PRO A 62 -27.54 -27.28 -19.15
CA PRO A 62 -26.67 -27.04 -18.02
C PRO A 62 -27.53 -26.97 -16.75
N PRO A 63 -27.04 -27.49 -15.61
CA PRO A 63 -27.77 -27.37 -14.35
C PRO A 63 -28.14 -25.90 -14.12
N PRO A 64 -29.33 -25.60 -13.58
CA PRO A 64 -29.73 -24.23 -13.32
C PRO A 64 -28.64 -23.56 -12.46
N PRO A 65 -28.35 -22.27 -12.69
CA PRO A 65 -27.37 -21.55 -11.89
C PRO A 65 -27.74 -21.72 -10.42
N THR A 66 -26.90 -22.42 -9.67
CA THR A 66 -27.00 -22.47 -8.22
C THR A 66 -27.00 -21.02 -7.76
N ASN A 67 -28.02 -20.63 -7.02
CA ASN A 67 -28.18 -19.31 -6.44
C ASN A 67 -27.14 -19.13 -5.32
N ASP A 68 -25.85 -19.20 -5.67
CA ASP A 68 -24.74 -18.84 -4.80
C ASP A 68 -24.73 -17.32 -4.77
N LYS A 69 -25.62 -16.76 -3.94
CA LYS A 69 -25.55 -15.34 -3.58
C LYS A 69 -24.36 -15.17 -2.65
N SER A 70 -23.15 -15.29 -3.20
CA SER A 70 -21.98 -14.53 -2.75
C SER A 70 -22.35 -13.05 -2.90
N SER A 71 -23.10 -12.57 -1.91
CA SER A 71 -23.58 -11.20 -1.87
C SER A 71 -22.42 -10.35 -1.38
N MET A 72 -21.72 -9.70 -2.31
CA MET A 72 -20.80 -8.62 -1.98
C MET A 72 -21.50 -7.62 -1.04
N SER A 73 -20.96 -7.46 0.15
CA SER A 73 -21.54 -6.66 1.23
C SER A 73 -20.57 -5.57 1.66
N TRP A 74 -21.13 -4.43 2.04
CA TRP A 74 -20.43 -3.30 2.62
C TRP A 74 -20.93 -3.08 4.04
N PHE A 75 -20.00 -2.86 4.96
CA PHE A 75 -20.26 -2.48 6.34
C PHE A 75 -19.33 -1.33 6.71
N GLN A 76 -19.84 -0.34 7.43
CA GLN A 76 -19.03 0.77 7.92
C GLN A 76 -19.40 1.10 9.35
N LYS A 77 -18.38 1.33 10.19
CA LYS A 77 -18.53 1.68 11.60
C LYS A 77 -17.46 2.67 11.99
N GLN A 78 -17.82 3.60 12.86
CA GLN A 78 -16.85 4.49 13.50
C GLN A 78 -16.65 4.05 14.94
N PHE A 79 -15.41 4.01 15.39
CA PHE A 79 -15.06 3.82 16.80
C PHE A 79 -13.92 4.77 17.18
N THR A 80 -13.52 4.69 18.44
CA THR A 80 -12.50 5.56 19.02
C THR A 80 -11.34 4.72 19.55
N LEU A 81 -10.12 5.17 19.30
CA LEU A 81 -8.91 4.58 19.86
C LEU A 81 -8.70 5.06 21.31
N PRO A 82 -8.05 4.26 22.17
CA PRO A 82 -7.71 4.69 23.53
C PRO A 82 -6.92 6.00 23.50
N ALA A 83 -7.19 6.88 24.45
CA ALA A 83 -6.48 8.14 24.53
C ALA A 83 -4.99 7.91 24.83
N ARG A 84 -4.11 8.39 23.94
CA ARG A 84 -2.67 8.23 24.06
C ARG A 84 -1.97 9.57 23.86
N SER A 85 -0.81 9.71 24.48
CA SER A 85 0.19 10.73 24.19
C SER A 85 1.15 10.21 23.10
N ARG A 86 2.17 10.98 22.75
CA ARG A 86 3.19 10.62 21.78
C ARG A 86 3.73 9.19 21.99
N GLY A 87 3.75 8.41 20.92
CA GLY A 87 4.31 7.05 20.89
C GLY A 87 3.69 6.15 19.82
N SER A 88 4.25 4.96 19.69
CA SER A 88 3.78 3.90 18.80
C SER A 88 3.09 2.78 19.59
N TYR A 89 1.84 2.49 19.28
CA TYR A 89 1.01 1.57 20.07
C TYR A 89 0.45 0.43 19.21
N LEU A 90 0.60 -0.81 19.67
CA LEU A 90 -0.12 -1.94 19.10
C LEU A 90 -1.60 -1.88 19.51
N VAL A 91 -2.49 -1.81 18.52
CA VAL A 91 -3.94 -1.65 18.73
C VAL A 91 -4.79 -2.73 18.06
N THR A 92 -4.16 -3.80 17.54
CA THR A 92 -4.85 -4.91 16.85
C THR A 92 -6.06 -5.44 17.65
N GLU A 93 -5.85 -5.80 18.92
CA GLU A 93 -6.91 -6.35 19.77
C GLU A 93 -8.05 -5.36 20.02
N HIS A 94 -7.73 -4.07 20.18
CA HIS A 94 -8.75 -3.04 20.32
C HIS A 94 -9.59 -2.93 19.04
N VAL A 95 -8.95 -2.90 17.88
CA VAL A 95 -9.64 -2.82 16.58
C VAL A 95 -10.53 -4.05 16.36
N VAL A 96 -10.02 -5.26 16.59
CA VAL A 96 -10.79 -6.50 16.42
C VAL A 96 -11.95 -6.55 17.41
N GLY A 97 -11.75 -6.12 18.66
CA GLY A 97 -12.81 -6.02 19.66
C GLY A 97 -13.92 -5.02 19.29
N GLN A 98 -13.60 -3.97 18.54
CA GLN A 98 -14.58 -3.00 18.02
C GLN A 98 -15.32 -3.49 16.77
N LEU A 99 -14.83 -4.56 16.12
CA LEU A 99 -15.34 -5.07 14.84
C LEU A 99 -15.73 -6.55 14.90
N PRO A 100 -16.68 -6.96 15.76
CA PRO A 100 -17.19 -8.33 15.77
C PRO A 100 -17.76 -8.78 14.41
N GLU A 101 -18.21 -7.83 13.59
CA GLU A 101 -18.78 -8.04 12.26
C GLU A 101 -17.76 -8.65 11.28
N LEU A 102 -16.45 -8.58 11.57
CA LEU A 102 -15.42 -9.29 10.79
C LEU A 102 -15.74 -10.77 10.63
N ARG A 103 -16.31 -11.40 11.66
CA ARG A 103 -16.65 -12.84 11.69
C ARG A 103 -17.71 -13.24 10.66
N GLU A 104 -18.47 -12.28 10.15
CA GLU A 104 -19.49 -12.51 9.13
C GLU A 104 -18.90 -12.61 7.72
N TYR A 105 -17.62 -12.29 7.51
CA TYR A 105 -16.99 -12.23 6.19
C TYR A 105 -16.07 -13.44 5.95
N ARG A 106 -16.31 -14.13 4.83
CA ARG A 106 -15.45 -15.21 4.33
C ARG A 106 -14.17 -14.67 3.70
N VAL A 107 -14.30 -13.62 2.88
CA VAL A 107 -13.19 -12.96 2.20
C VAL A 107 -13.51 -11.49 2.00
N GLY A 108 -12.53 -10.60 2.20
CA GLY A 108 -12.76 -9.18 2.00
C GLY A 108 -11.56 -8.31 2.31
N LEU A 109 -11.81 -7.02 2.46
CA LEU A 109 -10.86 -6.00 2.88
C LEU A 109 -11.46 -5.21 4.03
N LEU A 110 -10.67 -4.98 5.07
CA LEU A 110 -10.90 -3.98 6.10
C LEU A 110 -10.04 -2.76 5.78
N ASN A 111 -10.66 -1.63 5.47
CA ASN A 111 -10.00 -0.33 5.47
C ASN A 111 -10.23 0.36 6.82
N LEU A 112 -9.15 0.85 7.42
CA LEU A 112 -9.19 1.70 8.61
C LEU A 112 -8.66 3.07 8.23
N PHE A 113 -9.45 4.11 8.46
CA PHE A 113 -9.08 5.50 8.21
C PHE A 113 -9.18 6.31 9.52
N VAL A 114 -8.06 6.84 10.00
CA VAL A 114 -8.06 7.74 11.16
C VAL A 114 -8.42 9.16 10.70
N GLN A 115 -9.43 9.75 11.33
CA GLN A 115 -9.92 11.09 11.00
C GLN A 115 -9.11 12.17 11.73
N HIS A 116 -7.82 12.25 11.42
CA HIS A 116 -6.93 13.28 11.94
C HIS A 116 -5.73 13.49 11.03
N THR A 117 -5.01 14.59 11.24
CA THR A 117 -3.86 15.01 10.42
C THR A 117 -2.55 15.06 11.20
N SER A 118 -2.56 14.57 12.44
CA SER A 118 -1.43 14.64 13.39
C SER A 118 -1.18 13.30 14.10
N CYS A 119 -1.72 12.22 13.54
CA CYS A 119 -1.52 10.84 13.98
C CYS A 119 -1.70 9.93 12.76
N ALA A 120 -1.20 8.71 12.83
CA ALA A 120 -1.24 7.79 11.70
C ALA A 120 -1.62 6.36 12.12
N LEU A 121 -1.96 5.56 11.11
CA LEU A 121 -2.12 4.11 11.22
C LEU A 121 -1.05 3.43 10.36
N SER A 122 -0.50 2.32 10.84
CA SER A 122 0.48 1.53 10.10
C SER A 122 0.33 0.03 10.40
N LEU A 123 0.98 -0.80 9.59
CA LEU A 123 1.14 -2.24 9.83
C LEU A 123 2.62 -2.53 10.06
N ASN A 124 2.97 -3.03 11.23
CA ASN A 124 4.36 -3.33 11.58
C ASN A 124 4.42 -4.40 12.69
N GLU A 125 5.59 -4.63 13.27
CA GLU A 125 5.84 -5.73 14.19
C GLU A 125 4.89 -5.77 15.40
N ASN A 126 4.33 -6.93 15.75
CA ASN A 126 3.38 -7.09 16.84
C ASN A 126 3.95 -7.72 18.13
N TRP A 127 5.27 -7.89 18.21
CA TRP A 127 5.91 -8.68 19.27
C TRP A 127 6.84 -7.87 20.16
N ASP A 128 7.88 -7.26 19.59
CA ASP A 128 8.89 -6.56 20.37
C ASP A 128 8.47 -5.11 20.68
N ASP A 129 8.55 -4.73 21.95
CA ASP A 129 8.25 -3.38 22.43
C ASP A 129 9.35 -2.40 22.03
N ASP A 130 10.61 -2.87 21.89
CA ASP A 130 11.74 -2.05 21.48
C ASP A 130 11.56 -1.54 20.04
N VAL A 131 10.98 -2.34 19.15
CA VAL A 131 10.67 -1.93 17.76
C VAL A 131 9.70 -0.74 17.74
N ARG A 132 8.76 -0.67 18.70
CA ARG A 132 7.82 0.46 18.84
C ARG A 132 8.50 1.69 19.44
N ALA A 133 9.40 1.50 20.40
CA ALA A 133 10.20 2.58 20.98
C ALA A 133 11.13 3.20 19.92
N ASP A 134 11.92 2.37 19.24
CA ASP A 134 12.86 2.79 18.20
C ASP A 134 12.18 3.49 17.03
N MET A 135 10.99 3.03 16.61
CA MET A 135 10.22 3.71 15.57
C MET A 135 9.77 5.11 16.03
N SER A 136 9.37 5.26 17.30
CA SER A 136 8.97 6.55 17.85
C SER A 136 10.16 7.52 17.84
N ASP A 137 11.33 7.04 18.28
CA ASP A 137 12.57 7.82 18.26
C ASP A 137 13.02 8.17 16.84
N ALA A 138 12.93 7.22 15.90
CA ALA A 138 13.29 7.44 14.51
C ALA A 138 12.41 8.53 13.87
N LEU A 139 11.10 8.51 14.13
CA LEU A 139 10.19 9.53 13.65
C LEU A 139 10.51 10.91 14.24
N ASP A 140 10.89 10.97 15.52
CA ASP A 140 11.33 12.21 16.16
C ASP A 140 12.62 12.77 15.54
N ARG A 141 13.52 11.91 15.05
CA ARG A 141 14.71 12.34 14.29
C ARG A 141 14.37 12.77 12.86
N ILE A 142 13.39 12.15 12.21
CA ILE A 142 12.96 12.47 10.84
C ILE A 142 12.25 13.83 10.77
N ALA A 143 11.39 14.12 11.74
CA ALA A 143 10.66 15.37 11.86
C ALA A 143 10.78 15.89 13.31
N PRO A 144 11.93 16.52 13.64
CA PRO A 144 12.19 17.04 14.98
C PRO A 144 11.35 18.30 15.27
N ALA A 145 11.00 18.53 16.53
CA ALA A 145 10.24 19.72 16.93
C ALA A 145 11.06 21.02 16.87
N GLU A 146 12.36 20.90 17.10
CA GLU A 146 13.30 22.02 17.18
C GLU A 146 14.65 21.65 16.54
N GLY A 147 15.42 22.67 16.20
CA GLY A 147 16.76 22.51 15.66
C GLY A 147 17.79 22.09 16.72
N PRO A 148 19.04 21.79 16.31
CA PRO A 148 20.09 21.32 17.22
C PRO A 148 20.44 22.27 18.37
N ARG A 149 20.05 23.55 18.29
CA ARG A 149 20.27 24.56 19.33
C ARG A 149 18.95 25.04 19.96
N GLY A 150 17.85 24.33 19.73
CA GLY A 150 16.52 24.69 20.20
C GLY A 150 15.84 25.78 19.38
N GLU A 151 16.32 26.06 18.16
CA GLU A 151 15.64 27.03 17.28
C GLU A 151 14.36 26.45 16.65
N GLU A 152 13.36 27.30 16.40
CA GLU A 152 12.15 26.89 15.70
C GLU A 152 12.45 26.49 14.25
N LEU A 153 11.97 25.33 13.83
CA LEU A 153 12.16 24.82 12.46
C LEU A 153 11.02 25.18 11.51
N TYR A 154 9.82 25.39 12.05
CA TYR A 154 8.59 25.45 11.27
C TYR A 154 7.81 26.73 11.52
N ARG A 155 7.12 27.19 10.48
CA ARG A 155 6.22 28.35 10.56
C ARG A 155 4.90 28.05 11.24
N HIS A 156 4.48 26.78 11.22
CA HIS A 156 3.20 26.35 11.79
C HIS A 156 3.45 25.77 13.19
N SER A 157 2.82 26.39 14.19
CA SER A 157 2.96 26.03 15.61
C SER A 157 1.71 26.44 16.40
N ALA A 158 0.56 26.54 15.72
CA ALA A 158 -0.67 27.10 16.29
C ALA A 158 -1.15 26.31 17.52
N GLU A 159 -0.87 25.01 17.56
CA GLU A 159 -1.18 24.14 18.68
C GLU A 159 0.06 23.72 19.50
N GLY A 160 1.20 24.41 19.35
CA GLY A 160 2.44 24.17 20.07
C GLY A 160 3.61 23.70 19.19
N PRO A 161 4.78 23.44 19.80
CA PRO A 161 6.01 23.11 19.07
C PRO A 161 5.98 21.75 18.37
N ASP A 162 5.12 20.82 18.81
CA ASP A 162 4.97 19.48 18.24
C ASP A 162 3.92 19.40 17.10
N ASP A 163 3.29 20.54 16.76
CA ASP A 163 2.17 20.62 15.84
C ASP A 163 2.57 20.30 14.38
N MET A 164 3.43 21.11 13.77
CA MET A 164 3.95 20.83 12.43
C MET A 164 4.72 19.50 12.31
N PRO A 165 5.59 19.11 13.27
CA PRO A 165 6.20 17.78 13.27
C PRO A 165 5.18 16.64 13.15
N ALA A 166 4.07 16.73 13.89
CA ALA A 166 3.02 15.73 13.85
C ALA A 166 2.34 15.66 12.48
N HIS A 167 2.11 16.81 11.84
CA HIS A 167 1.60 16.85 10.47
C HIS A 167 2.54 16.20 9.46
N ILE A 168 3.85 16.46 9.56
CA ILE A 168 4.87 15.84 8.69
C ILE A 168 4.85 14.32 8.85
N LYS A 169 4.94 13.83 10.09
CA LYS A 169 4.92 12.38 10.39
C LYS A 169 3.62 11.72 9.89
N SER A 170 2.48 12.39 10.10
CA SER A 170 1.18 11.91 9.62
C SER A 170 1.10 11.82 8.10
N ALA A 171 1.64 12.80 7.37
CA ALA A 171 1.66 12.80 5.92
C ALA A 171 2.62 11.73 5.34
N LEU A 172 3.74 11.47 6.01
CA LEU A 172 4.71 10.45 5.59
C LEU A 172 4.20 9.02 5.80
N ILE A 173 3.53 8.74 6.92
CA ILE A 173 3.03 7.39 7.22
C ILE A 173 1.67 7.14 6.57
N GLY A 174 0.78 8.14 6.59
CA GLY A 174 -0.57 8.04 6.06
C GLY A 174 -1.65 7.81 7.12
N ALA A 175 -2.86 8.23 6.79
CA ALA A 175 -4.02 8.17 7.67
C ALA A 175 -4.78 6.82 7.60
N SER A 176 -4.35 5.88 6.78
CA SER A 176 -5.09 4.63 6.59
C SER A 176 -4.24 3.41 6.35
N VAL A 177 -4.82 2.26 6.71
CA VAL A 177 -4.33 0.92 6.37
C VAL A 177 -5.48 0.10 5.79
N THR A 178 -5.18 -0.76 4.83
CA THR A 178 -6.12 -1.72 4.28
C THR A 178 -5.59 -3.13 4.48
N ILE A 179 -6.39 -3.99 5.12
CA ILE A 179 -5.98 -5.30 5.61
C ILE A 179 -6.91 -6.36 4.99
N PRO A 180 -6.40 -7.43 4.39
CA PRO A 180 -7.24 -8.50 3.89
C PRO A 180 -7.97 -9.24 5.02
N ILE A 181 -9.17 -9.71 4.74
CA ILE A 181 -9.98 -10.55 5.63
C ILE A 181 -10.05 -11.94 5.01
N LYS A 182 -9.87 -12.95 5.87
CA LYS A 182 -10.04 -14.36 5.52
C LYS A 182 -10.70 -15.09 6.69
N ASP A 183 -11.78 -15.81 6.41
CA ASP A 183 -12.49 -16.69 7.34
C ASP A 183 -12.78 -16.01 8.70
N GLY A 184 -13.35 -14.81 8.63
CA GLY A 184 -13.74 -14.04 9.80
C GLY A 184 -12.61 -13.32 10.54
N LYS A 185 -11.39 -13.33 10.01
CA LYS A 185 -10.18 -12.81 10.68
C LYS A 185 -9.36 -11.91 9.77
N LEU A 186 -8.55 -11.05 10.37
CA LEU A 186 -7.54 -10.29 9.66
C LEU A 186 -6.44 -11.23 9.16
N ALA A 187 -6.21 -11.27 7.84
CA ALA A 187 -5.19 -12.08 7.20
C ALA A 187 -3.85 -11.35 7.18
N THR A 188 -3.32 -11.08 8.36
CA THR A 188 -2.00 -10.47 8.59
C THR A 188 -0.89 -11.52 8.59
N GLY A 189 0.35 -11.11 8.34
CA GLY A 189 1.53 -11.97 8.59
C GLY A 189 1.71 -12.23 10.09
N THR A 190 2.46 -13.29 10.45
CA THR A 190 2.69 -13.71 11.85
C THR A 190 3.09 -12.56 12.76
N TRP A 191 4.02 -11.73 12.28
CA TRP A 191 4.57 -10.61 13.03
C TRP A 191 3.87 -9.28 12.73
N GLN A 192 2.79 -9.25 11.94
CA GLN A 192 2.14 -7.99 11.61
C GLN A 192 1.00 -7.67 12.57
N GLY A 193 0.95 -6.40 12.98
CA GLY A 193 -0.12 -5.85 13.80
C GLY A 193 -0.46 -4.43 13.39
N ILE A 194 -1.65 -3.99 13.79
CA ILE A 194 -2.14 -2.64 13.54
C ILE A 194 -1.52 -1.71 14.57
N TRP A 195 -0.78 -0.73 14.10
CA TRP A 195 -0.16 0.30 14.92
C TRP A 195 -0.97 1.59 14.85
N TYR A 196 -1.16 2.21 16.02
CA TYR A 196 -1.59 3.59 16.19
C TYR A 196 -0.37 4.42 16.57
N LEU A 197 -0.03 5.37 15.71
CA LEU A 197 1.07 6.30 15.92
C LEU A 197 0.51 7.65 16.36
N GLU A 198 0.69 8.00 17.62
CA GLU A 198 0.37 9.33 18.14
C GLU A 198 1.61 10.20 18.12
N PHE A 199 1.52 11.40 17.54
CA PHE A 199 2.67 12.28 17.39
C PHE A 199 2.63 13.48 18.33
N ARG A 200 1.47 13.79 18.91
CA ARG A 200 1.30 14.90 19.85
C ARG A 200 1.66 14.47 21.27
N ALA A 201 2.37 15.31 22.01
CA ALA A 201 2.79 15.08 23.38
C ALA A 201 1.59 15.03 24.34
N MET A 202 0.59 15.86 24.12
CA MET A 202 -0.66 15.82 24.88
C MET A 202 -1.48 14.56 24.53
N LYS A 203 -2.30 14.10 25.48
CA LYS A 203 -3.18 12.96 25.23
C LYS A 203 -4.34 13.37 24.32
N HIS A 204 -4.53 12.62 23.25
CA HIS A 204 -5.67 12.81 22.34
C HIS A 204 -6.46 11.53 22.18
N THR A 205 -7.75 11.72 21.90
CA THR A 205 -8.70 10.66 21.54
C THR A 205 -8.93 10.74 20.04
N ARG A 206 -8.65 9.64 19.31
CA ARG A 206 -8.71 9.62 17.83
C ARG A 206 -9.88 8.77 17.34
N LYS A 207 -10.60 9.28 16.34
CA LYS A 207 -11.71 8.57 15.68
C LYS A 207 -11.20 7.81 14.47
N VAL A 208 -11.67 6.58 14.31
CA VAL A 208 -11.35 5.72 13.17
C VAL A 208 -12.65 5.30 12.50
N VAL A 209 -12.70 5.43 11.19
CA VAL A 209 -13.73 4.85 10.33
C VAL A 209 -13.20 3.51 9.82
N ALA A 210 -13.89 2.43 10.16
CA ALA A 210 -13.67 1.10 9.64
C ALA A 210 -14.68 0.80 8.55
N THR A 211 -14.21 0.44 7.37
CA THR A 211 -15.04 -0.02 6.26
C THR A 211 -14.64 -1.44 5.90
N ILE A 212 -15.60 -2.36 5.94
CA ILE A 212 -15.44 -3.74 5.51
C ILE A 212 -16.17 -3.91 4.19
N GLN A 213 -15.48 -4.43 3.18
CA GLN A 213 -16.03 -4.81 1.89
C GLN A 213 -15.64 -6.24 1.60
N GLY A 214 -16.61 -7.10 1.29
CA GLY A 214 -16.29 -8.49 0.97
C GLY A 214 -17.51 -9.36 0.79
N GLU A 215 -17.25 -10.66 0.66
CA GLU A 215 -18.27 -11.71 0.63
C GLU A 215 -18.54 -12.21 2.05
N LYS A 216 -19.82 -12.24 2.43
CA LYS A 216 -20.25 -12.83 3.70
C LYS A 216 -20.22 -14.36 3.66
N ALA A 217 -19.96 -14.97 4.81
CA ALA A 217 -19.99 -16.41 5.02
C ALA A 217 -21.41 -16.97 5.15
#